data_AF-A0A7X6URD6-F1
#
_entry.id   AF-A0A7X6URD6-F1
#
_cell.length_a   1.000
_cell.length_b   1.000
_cell.length_c   1.000
_cell.angle_alpha   90.00
_cell.angle_beta   90.00
_cell.angle_gamma   90.00
#
_symmetry.space_group_name_H-M   'P 1'
#
loop_
_entity.id
_entity.type
_entity.pdbx_description
1 polymer ?
#
loop_
_entity_poly.entity_id
_entity_poly.type
_entity_poly.pdbx_seq_one_letter_code
_entity_poly.pdbx_strand_id
1 'polypeptide(L)'
;MKKMLFSFACIIVAVTLSLTGCEWTSGGGVESWDSSKNYVDVSGVYRAADNAVLVREFGDSSSTEYASEKLAPCKDDSTCTDFTRKLKGTPVPGTLVISVGSYIFSDTSVSSTNEPTSATLTVNQDDGTTGTINYKTGIITFSFAAPLPTSASITANYLAANNSTGQGNHGSAIYSFTVFQTGDHLSFIDNNGTSYKGKLGTVRVTGARPLDETAAEDSGELKGPADTTSVLQTGPVVAQFSVSGKSAGYKVSIVGTFTGLIEESGSFVNRKISGTFIEDGGFQADFQGIADQ
;
A
#
# COMPACT_ATOMS: atom_id res chain seq x y z
N MET A 1 -51.77 -36.69 28.43
CA MET A 1 -51.47 -35.25 28.35
C MET A 1 -50.05 -35.09 27.82
N LYS A 2 -49.93 -35.01 26.50
CA LYS A 2 -48.69 -34.79 25.73
C LYS A 2 -49.01 -33.64 24.80
N LYS A 3 -48.27 -32.54 24.91
CA LYS A 3 -48.14 -31.40 23.97
C LYS A 3 -47.90 -30.14 24.80
N MET A 4 -46.63 -29.75 24.95
CA MET A 4 -46.15 -28.36 25.07
C MET A 4 -44.69 -28.41 25.54
N LEU A 5 -43.78 -28.71 24.62
CA LEU A 5 -42.35 -28.52 24.87
C LEU A 5 -41.57 -28.50 23.54
N PHE A 6 -41.96 -27.65 22.60
CA PHE A 6 -41.22 -27.45 21.35
C PHE A 6 -41.63 -26.11 20.73
N SER A 7 -41.23 -24.98 21.33
CA SER A 7 -41.38 -23.66 20.69
C SER A 7 -40.57 -22.52 21.33
N PHE A 8 -39.38 -22.79 21.86
CA PHE A 8 -38.55 -21.73 22.46
C PHE A 8 -37.05 -21.78 22.10
N ALA A 9 -36.65 -22.62 21.14
CA ALA A 9 -35.24 -22.81 20.77
C ALA A 9 -34.85 -22.20 19.41
N CYS A 10 -35.77 -21.59 18.65
CA CYS A 10 -35.47 -21.03 17.32
C CYS A 10 -35.40 -19.49 17.24
N ILE A 11 -35.61 -18.76 18.34
CA ILE A 11 -35.64 -17.28 18.31
C ILE A 11 -34.33 -16.64 18.83
N ILE A 12 -33.44 -17.39 19.48
CA ILE A 12 -32.23 -16.82 20.10
C ILE A 12 -30.99 -16.91 19.18
N VAL A 13 -31.01 -17.71 18.12
CA VAL A 13 -29.86 -17.83 17.18
C VAL A 13 -29.88 -16.76 16.07
N ALA A 14 -30.97 -16.00 15.93
CA ALA A 14 -31.10 -14.97 14.88
C ALA A 14 -30.66 -13.56 15.31
N VAL A 15 -30.22 -13.35 16.56
CA VAL A 15 -29.93 -12.00 17.11
C VAL A 15 -28.43 -11.77 17.37
N THR A 16 -27.56 -12.75 17.14
CA THR A 16 -26.12 -12.62 17.40
C THR A 16 -25.24 -12.39 16.17
N LEU A 17 -25.82 -12.20 14.98
CA LEU A 17 -25.07 -11.88 13.74
C LEU A 17 -25.17 -10.42 13.30
N SER A 18 -25.83 -9.54 14.05
CA SER A 18 -26.08 -8.14 13.64
C SER A 18 -25.22 -7.08 14.34
N LEU A 19 -24.06 -7.44 14.91
CA LEU A 19 -23.24 -6.48 15.70
C LEU A 19 -21.79 -6.28 15.24
N THR A 20 -21.40 -6.75 14.06
CA THR A 20 -20.13 -6.33 13.42
C THR A 20 -20.30 -6.07 11.93
N GLY A 21 -21.22 -5.18 11.60
CA GLY A 21 -21.24 -4.52 10.30
C GLY A 21 -21.37 -3.04 10.57
N CYS A 22 -20.28 -2.28 10.46
CA CYS A 22 -20.44 -0.87 10.14
C CYS A 22 -21.19 -0.84 8.82
N GLU A 23 -22.49 -0.54 8.87
CA GLU A 23 -23.33 -0.37 7.70
C GLU A 23 -22.77 0.81 6.90
N TRP A 24 -21.85 0.53 5.98
CA TRP A 24 -21.50 1.46 4.93
C TRP A 24 -22.74 1.56 4.04
N THR A 25 -23.62 2.50 4.36
CA THR A 25 -24.73 2.86 3.49
C THR A 25 -24.07 3.44 2.23
N SER A 26 -24.06 2.68 1.13
CA SER A 26 -23.59 3.16 -0.16
C SER A 26 -24.58 4.22 -0.67
N GLY A 27 -24.44 5.43 -0.15
CA GLY A 27 -25.29 6.55 -0.48
C GLY A 27 -25.08 7.00 -1.92
N GLY A 28 -26.17 7.06 -2.69
CA GLY A 28 -26.44 8.02 -3.76
C GLY A 28 -25.40 8.16 -4.87
N GLY A 29 -25.83 7.87 -6.10
CA GLY A 29 -25.04 8.00 -7.33
C GLY A 29 -24.19 9.28 -7.43
N VAL A 30 -23.11 9.16 -8.21
CA VAL A 30 -22.07 10.18 -8.47
C VAL A 30 -22.58 11.47 -9.14
N GLU A 31 -23.88 11.72 -9.20
CA GLU A 31 -24.47 12.87 -9.91
C GLU A 31 -24.70 14.10 -8.99
N SER A 32 -24.71 13.92 -7.67
CA SER A 32 -24.79 15.05 -6.73
C SER A 32 -23.38 15.57 -6.43
N TRP A 33 -23.15 16.85 -6.71
CA TRP A 33 -21.92 17.57 -6.43
C TRP A 33 -22.06 18.39 -5.14
N ASP A 34 -21.16 18.21 -4.18
CA ASP A 34 -21.09 19.02 -2.96
C ASP A 34 -19.75 19.77 -2.87
N SER A 35 -19.77 21.08 -3.15
CA SER A 35 -18.59 21.94 -3.04
C SER A 35 -18.21 22.26 -1.59
N SER A 36 -19.03 21.91 -0.60
CA SER A 36 -18.76 22.20 0.81
C SER A 36 -17.51 21.49 1.34
N LYS A 37 -16.92 20.55 0.59
CA LYS A 37 -15.72 19.79 0.96
C LYS A 37 -14.42 20.33 0.39
N ASN A 38 -14.47 21.39 -0.44
CA ASN A 38 -13.28 21.97 -1.07
C ASN A 38 -12.33 22.70 -0.10
N TYR A 39 -12.71 22.90 1.17
CA TYR A 39 -11.84 23.53 2.16
C TYR A 39 -10.69 22.62 2.62
N VAL A 40 -10.71 21.33 2.27
CA VAL A 40 -9.58 20.41 2.39
C VAL A 40 -9.22 19.92 1.00
N ASP A 41 -8.00 20.20 0.53
CA ASP A 41 -7.49 19.69 -0.75
C ASP A 41 -6.60 18.46 -0.54
N VAL A 42 -7.17 17.28 -0.80
CA VAL A 42 -6.46 15.99 -0.72
C VAL A 42 -5.78 15.60 -2.03
N SER A 43 -5.72 16.49 -3.03
CA SER A 43 -5.15 16.17 -4.34
C SER A 43 -3.62 16.07 -4.28
N GLY A 44 -3.05 15.00 -4.83
CA GLY A 44 -1.60 14.80 -4.81
C GLY A 44 -1.19 13.37 -5.16
N VAL A 45 0.12 13.12 -5.20
CA VAL A 45 0.67 11.77 -5.36
C VAL A 45 1.01 11.23 -3.98
N TYR A 46 0.45 10.07 -3.63
CA TYR A 46 0.70 9.40 -2.36
C TYR A 46 1.54 8.15 -2.59
N ARG A 47 2.61 8.00 -1.80
CA ARG A 47 3.57 6.87 -1.84
C ARG A 47 3.82 6.32 -0.45
N ALA A 48 4.27 5.07 -0.34
CA ALA A 48 4.76 4.54 0.93
C ALA A 48 5.97 5.37 1.42
N ALA A 49 6.11 5.55 2.74
CA ALA A 49 7.13 6.43 3.32
C ALA A 49 8.58 6.01 3.00
N ASP A 50 8.79 4.73 2.71
CA ASP A 50 10.04 4.09 2.35
C ASP A 50 10.16 3.85 0.83
N ASN A 51 9.26 4.41 0.02
CA ASN A 51 9.09 4.12 -1.41
C ASN A 51 8.79 2.63 -1.72
N ALA A 52 8.36 1.84 -0.73
CA ALA A 52 7.95 0.47 -0.96
C ALA A 52 6.57 0.40 -1.67
N VAL A 53 6.12 -0.83 -1.89
CA VAL A 53 4.77 -1.12 -2.39
C VAL A 53 3.74 -0.49 -1.46
N LEU A 54 2.84 0.33 -2.02
CA LEU A 54 1.78 1.02 -1.31
C LEU A 54 0.62 0.08 -1.00
N VAL A 55 0.03 -0.56 -2.03
CA VAL A 55 -0.96 -1.64 -1.85
C VAL A 55 -0.27 -2.95 -2.16
N ARG A 56 -0.04 -3.74 -1.11
CA ARG A 56 0.53 -5.08 -1.23
C ARG A 56 -0.49 -6.03 -1.83
N GLU A 57 0.03 -7.07 -2.46
CA GLU A 57 -0.76 -8.12 -3.07
C GLU A 57 -1.74 -8.78 -2.08
N PHE A 58 -2.92 -9.07 -2.59
CA PHE A 58 -4.01 -9.73 -1.91
C PHE A 58 -3.72 -11.21 -1.68
N GLY A 59 -3.87 -11.67 -0.44
CA GLY A 59 -3.75 -13.08 -0.10
C GLY A 59 -2.64 -13.33 0.90
N ASP A 60 -3.04 -13.23 2.17
CA ASP A 60 -2.31 -13.73 3.33
C ASP A 60 -1.00 -13.01 3.63
N SER A 61 -1.08 -12.04 4.56
CA SER A 61 0.02 -11.58 5.41
C SER A 61 1.41 -11.71 4.79
N SER A 62 1.65 -11.07 3.64
CA SER A 62 2.99 -10.97 3.06
C SER A 62 3.83 -10.07 3.97
N SER A 63 4.26 -10.61 5.11
CA SER A 63 5.36 -10.07 5.88
C SER A 63 6.58 -10.23 4.98
N THR A 64 7.18 -9.11 4.60
CA THR A 64 8.57 -9.14 4.18
C THR A 64 9.37 -9.47 5.42
N GLU A 65 9.81 -10.72 5.53
CA GLU A 65 10.73 -11.11 6.59
C GLU A 65 12.14 -10.76 6.14
N TYR A 66 12.91 -10.13 7.02
CA TYR A 66 14.34 -9.99 6.79
C TYR A 66 14.98 -11.37 6.94
N ALA A 67 15.39 -11.94 5.81
CA ALA A 67 16.06 -13.22 5.77
C ALA A 67 17.57 -13.01 5.80
N SER A 68 18.25 -13.74 6.68
CA SER A 68 19.70 -13.92 6.66
C SER A 68 19.99 -15.41 6.61
N GLU A 69 20.60 -15.88 5.54
CA GLU A 69 20.91 -17.30 5.36
C GLU A 69 22.37 -17.56 5.02
N LYS A 70 22.89 -18.64 5.59
CA LYS A 70 24.23 -19.15 5.28
C LYS A 70 24.11 -20.20 4.20
N LEU A 71 24.71 -19.93 3.05
CA LEU A 71 24.71 -20.84 1.92
C LEU A 71 25.88 -21.82 2.04
N ALA A 72 25.66 -23.04 1.56
CA ALA A 72 26.71 -24.05 1.57
C ALA A 72 27.93 -23.55 0.77
N PRO A 73 29.16 -23.65 1.32
CA PRO A 73 30.38 -23.29 0.59
C PRO A 73 30.53 -24.19 -0.64
N CYS A 74 31.50 -23.88 -1.49
CA CYS A 74 31.80 -24.79 -2.60
C CYS A 74 32.25 -26.15 -2.06
N LYS A 75 31.68 -27.22 -2.62
CA LYS A 75 31.87 -28.59 -2.12
C LYS A 75 33.17 -29.20 -2.63
N ASP A 76 33.73 -28.64 -3.71
CA ASP A 76 34.89 -29.14 -4.42
C ASP A 76 36.09 -28.21 -4.22
N ASP A 77 37.20 -28.87 -3.99
CA ASP A 77 38.49 -28.45 -3.46
C ASP A 77 39.15 -27.37 -4.34
N SER A 78 39.53 -26.23 -3.71
CA SER A 78 40.42 -25.13 -4.15
C SER A 78 40.34 -24.59 -5.59
N THR A 79 39.38 -25.01 -6.40
CA THR A 79 39.29 -24.69 -7.85
C THR A 79 37.95 -24.06 -8.22
N CYS A 80 37.10 -23.80 -7.23
CA CYS A 80 35.75 -23.36 -7.46
C CYS A 80 35.71 -21.89 -7.87
N THR A 81 35.55 -21.66 -9.16
CA THR A 81 35.30 -20.34 -9.76
C THR A 81 33.82 -20.09 -9.96
N ASP A 82 33.03 -21.13 -10.24
CA ASP A 82 31.60 -20.99 -10.55
C ASP A 82 30.71 -21.70 -9.54
N PHE A 83 29.62 -21.06 -9.14
CA PHE A 83 28.71 -21.63 -8.16
C PHE A 83 27.28 -21.14 -8.37
N THR A 84 26.36 -22.09 -8.26
CA THR A 84 24.92 -21.87 -8.28
C THR A 84 24.34 -22.26 -6.93
N ARG A 85 23.55 -21.38 -6.34
CA ARG A 85 22.83 -21.64 -5.09
C ARG A 85 21.38 -21.21 -5.24
N LYS A 86 20.52 -21.79 -4.42
CA LYS A 86 19.11 -21.41 -4.33
C LYS A 86 18.87 -20.82 -2.94
N LEU A 87 18.33 -19.61 -2.90
CA LEU A 87 17.88 -18.96 -1.69
C LEU A 87 16.65 -19.67 -1.13
N LYS A 88 16.48 -19.67 0.20
CA LYS A 88 15.30 -20.28 0.85
C LYS A 88 14.01 -19.55 0.47
N GLY A 89 14.06 -18.22 0.38
CA GLY A 89 12.97 -17.37 -0.06
C GLY A 89 13.28 -16.66 -1.38
N THR A 90 12.24 -16.13 -2.02
CA THR A 90 12.42 -15.26 -3.19
C THR A 90 12.77 -13.86 -2.70
N PRO A 91 13.94 -13.30 -3.04
CA PRO A 91 14.27 -11.94 -2.64
C PRO A 91 13.39 -10.92 -3.37
N VAL A 92 12.99 -9.87 -2.67
CA VAL A 92 12.42 -8.67 -3.31
C VAL A 92 13.53 -7.99 -4.12
N PRO A 93 13.30 -7.63 -5.39
CA PRO A 93 14.29 -6.92 -6.21
C PRO A 93 14.85 -5.67 -5.52
N GLY A 94 16.16 -5.49 -5.59
CA GLY A 94 16.90 -4.38 -4.97
C GLY A 94 17.27 -4.58 -3.50
N THR A 95 16.91 -5.71 -2.89
CA THR A 95 17.13 -5.94 -1.43
C THR A 95 18.26 -6.93 -1.13
N LEU A 96 18.73 -7.66 -2.14
CA LEU A 96 19.68 -8.75 -1.97
C LEU A 96 21.12 -8.25 -1.82
N VAL A 97 21.76 -8.63 -0.72
CA VAL A 97 23.20 -8.45 -0.48
C VAL A 97 23.82 -9.79 -0.13
N ILE A 98 24.90 -10.17 -0.82
CA ILE A 98 25.61 -11.43 -0.60
C ILE A 98 27.07 -11.17 -0.30
N SER A 99 27.54 -11.69 0.83
CA SER A 99 28.95 -11.66 1.22
C SER A 99 29.60 -13.01 0.98
N VAL A 100 30.73 -13.01 0.29
CA VAL A 100 31.56 -14.20 0.02
C VAL A 100 33.03 -13.87 0.28
N GLY A 101 33.53 -14.19 1.47
CA GLY A 101 34.87 -13.73 1.86
C GLY A 101 34.95 -12.19 1.83
N SER A 102 35.84 -11.64 0.97
CA SER A 102 35.97 -10.19 0.75
C SER A 102 35.06 -9.62 -0.35
N TYR A 103 34.36 -10.48 -1.10
CA TYR A 103 33.42 -10.04 -2.13
C TYR A 103 32.06 -9.70 -1.51
N ILE A 104 31.50 -8.59 -1.94
CA ILE A 104 30.14 -8.15 -1.63
C ILE A 104 29.44 -7.95 -2.95
N PHE A 105 28.36 -8.71 -3.15
CA PHE A 105 27.45 -8.58 -4.27
C PHE A 105 26.20 -7.85 -3.79
N SER A 106 25.79 -6.82 -4.52
CA SER A 106 24.62 -6.01 -4.23
C SER A 106 23.69 -5.99 -5.43
N ASP A 107 22.43 -6.30 -5.17
CA ASP A 107 21.35 -6.12 -6.11
C ASP A 107 20.91 -4.66 -6.14
N THR A 108 21.17 -3.99 -7.27
CA THR A 108 20.79 -2.60 -7.50
C THR A 108 19.58 -2.47 -8.42
N SER A 109 18.92 -3.59 -8.75
CA SER A 109 17.71 -3.55 -9.54
C SER A 109 16.62 -2.79 -8.79
N VAL A 110 15.95 -1.89 -9.50
CA VAL A 110 14.75 -1.23 -8.99
C VAL A 110 13.55 -2.05 -9.46
N SER A 111 12.60 -2.32 -8.57
CA SER A 111 11.30 -2.79 -9.03
C SER A 111 10.69 -1.67 -9.89
N SER A 112 10.58 -1.94 -11.18
CA SER A 112 9.85 -1.11 -12.13
C SER A 112 8.60 -1.87 -12.56
N THR A 113 7.71 -1.24 -13.32
CA THR A 113 6.39 -1.75 -13.74
C THR A 113 6.36 -3.16 -14.33
N ASN A 114 7.53 -3.73 -14.66
CA ASN A 114 7.72 -5.16 -14.87
C ASN A 114 8.69 -5.68 -13.80
N GLU A 115 8.20 -6.51 -12.88
CA GLU A 115 9.06 -7.19 -11.91
C GLU A 115 10.19 -7.92 -12.66
N PRO A 116 11.46 -7.58 -12.43
CA PRO A 116 12.56 -8.19 -13.15
C PRO A 116 12.56 -9.69 -12.90
N THR A 117 12.66 -10.50 -13.95
CA THR A 117 12.78 -11.97 -13.80
C THR A 117 14.17 -12.37 -13.32
N SER A 118 15.16 -11.52 -13.59
CA SER A 118 16.56 -11.70 -13.22
C SER A 118 17.31 -10.38 -13.21
N ALA A 119 18.40 -10.30 -12.44
CA ALA A 119 19.31 -9.16 -12.44
C ALA A 119 20.78 -9.60 -12.38
N THR A 120 21.67 -8.72 -12.85
CA THR A 120 23.11 -8.82 -12.61
C THR A 120 23.42 -8.09 -11.30
N LEU A 121 24.24 -8.69 -10.45
CA LEU A 121 24.65 -8.13 -9.17
C LEU A 121 25.89 -7.27 -9.36
N THR A 122 25.92 -6.11 -8.70
CA THR A 122 27.12 -5.28 -8.62
C THR A 122 28.07 -5.88 -7.61
N VAL A 123 29.35 -6.06 -7.97
CA VAL A 123 30.38 -6.56 -7.06
C VAL A 123 31.31 -5.42 -6.62
N ASN A 124 31.77 -5.45 -5.38
CA ASN A 124 32.68 -4.43 -4.83
C ASN A 124 34.13 -4.52 -5.35
N GLN A 125 34.48 -5.54 -6.14
CA GLN A 125 35.81 -5.75 -6.72
C GLN A 125 35.70 -5.79 -8.24
N ASP A 126 36.55 -5.02 -8.94
CA ASP A 126 36.60 -4.96 -10.39
C ASP A 126 37.70 -5.87 -10.93
N ASP A 127 37.53 -7.19 -10.75
CA ASP A 127 38.51 -8.22 -11.15
C ASP A 127 37.97 -9.18 -12.21
N GLY A 128 36.77 -8.92 -12.74
CA GLY A 128 36.06 -9.80 -13.67
C GLY A 128 35.10 -10.79 -12.98
N THR A 129 35.02 -10.77 -11.64
CA THR A 129 33.99 -11.50 -10.89
C THR A 129 32.58 -11.00 -11.23
N THR A 130 31.64 -11.91 -11.42
CA THR A 130 30.25 -11.59 -11.75
C THR A 130 29.25 -12.37 -10.89
N GLY A 131 28.04 -11.83 -10.75
CA GLY A 131 26.93 -12.46 -10.03
C GLY A 131 25.60 -12.15 -10.70
N THR A 132 24.65 -13.09 -10.62
CA THR A 132 23.29 -12.94 -11.13
C THR A 132 22.29 -13.56 -10.16
N ILE A 133 21.06 -13.06 -10.16
CA ILE A 133 19.90 -13.61 -9.45
C ILE A 133 18.76 -13.82 -10.44
N ASN A 134 18.03 -14.94 -10.29
CA ASN A 134 16.74 -15.16 -10.91
C ASN A 134 15.65 -15.10 -9.83
N TYR A 135 14.90 -14.01 -9.78
CA TYR A 135 13.89 -13.78 -8.73
C TYR A 135 12.79 -14.83 -8.74
N LYS A 136 12.41 -15.35 -9.91
CA LYS A 136 11.36 -16.38 -10.01
C LYS A 136 11.75 -17.69 -9.29
N THR A 137 13.03 -18.05 -9.33
CA THR A 137 13.52 -19.32 -8.79
C THR A 137 14.31 -19.19 -7.50
N GLY A 138 14.70 -17.95 -7.12
CA GLY A 138 15.64 -17.68 -6.04
C GLY A 138 17.06 -18.20 -6.35
N ILE A 139 17.36 -18.55 -7.61
CA ILE A 139 18.66 -19.09 -7.99
C ILE A 139 19.63 -17.93 -8.22
N ILE A 140 20.73 -17.96 -7.48
CA ILE A 140 21.90 -17.10 -7.67
C ILE A 140 23.01 -17.87 -8.35
N THR A 141 23.69 -17.23 -9.29
CA THR A 141 24.86 -17.79 -9.95
C THR A 141 25.98 -16.77 -9.92
N PHE A 142 27.19 -17.23 -9.74
CA PHE A 142 28.36 -16.41 -9.64
C PHE A 142 29.51 -17.05 -10.39
N SER A 143 30.44 -16.20 -10.84
CA SER A 143 31.68 -16.58 -11.48
C SER A 143 32.80 -15.69 -10.94
N PHE A 144 33.76 -16.27 -10.23
CA PHE A 144 34.93 -15.56 -9.71
C PHE A 144 36.10 -15.66 -10.68
N ALA A 145 36.85 -14.57 -10.78
CA ALA A 145 38.09 -14.53 -11.56
C ALA A 145 39.21 -15.42 -10.98
N ALA A 146 39.16 -15.71 -9.67
CA ALA A 146 40.09 -16.60 -8.98
C ALA A 146 39.35 -17.57 -8.06
N PRO A 147 39.89 -18.78 -7.81
CA PRO A 147 39.27 -19.73 -6.90
C PRO A 147 39.11 -19.16 -5.48
N LEU A 148 37.95 -19.42 -4.87
CA LEU A 148 37.74 -19.06 -3.47
C LEU A 148 38.54 -19.94 -2.51
N PRO A 149 38.95 -19.39 -1.35
CA PRO A 149 39.41 -20.21 -0.22
C PRO A 149 38.31 -21.20 0.21
N THR A 150 38.69 -22.44 0.52
CA THR A 150 37.77 -23.49 0.98
C THR A 150 36.99 -23.11 2.25
N SER A 151 37.49 -22.15 3.02
CA SER A 151 36.87 -21.62 4.24
C SER A 151 35.94 -20.43 4.02
N ALA A 152 35.78 -19.93 2.79
CA ALA A 152 34.96 -18.76 2.51
C ALA A 152 33.48 -19.03 2.86
N SER A 153 32.96 -18.29 3.84
CA SER A 153 31.53 -18.30 4.16
C SER A 153 30.75 -17.50 3.13
N ILE A 154 29.61 -18.04 2.72
CA ILE A 154 28.65 -17.36 1.85
C ILE A 154 27.42 -17.02 2.70
N THR A 155 27.11 -15.74 2.82
CA THR A 155 25.93 -15.26 3.55
C THR A 155 25.10 -14.36 2.65
N ALA A 156 23.81 -14.64 2.55
CA ALA A 156 22.85 -13.80 1.82
C ALA A 156 21.92 -13.11 2.82
N ASN A 157 21.68 -11.82 2.62
CA ASN A 157 20.73 -11.01 3.35
C ASN A 157 19.76 -10.37 2.36
N TYR A 158 18.45 -10.46 2.62
CA TYR A 158 17.43 -9.92 1.73
C TYR A 158 16.07 -9.81 2.44
N LEU A 159 15.16 -9.04 1.86
CA LEU A 159 13.74 -9.13 2.21
C LEU A 159 13.13 -10.28 1.41
N ALA A 160 12.63 -11.30 2.09
CA ALA A 160 11.98 -12.43 1.44
C ALA A 160 10.52 -12.09 1.12
N ALA A 161 10.12 -12.27 -0.13
CA ALA A 161 8.73 -12.37 -0.52
C ALA A 161 8.22 -13.74 -0.04
N ASN A 162 7.38 -13.73 1.00
CA ASN A 162 6.64 -14.90 1.42
C ASN A 162 5.49 -15.12 0.44
N ASN A 163 5.73 -15.93 -0.60
CA ASN A 163 4.70 -16.39 -1.51
C ASN A 163 3.84 -17.41 -0.77
N SER A 164 2.90 -16.96 0.05
CA SER A 164 1.80 -17.81 0.51
C SER A 164 1.01 -18.23 -0.73
N THR A 165 0.64 -19.50 -0.82
CA THR A 165 -0.06 -20.08 -1.98
C THR A 165 -1.55 -19.63 -2.07
N GLY A 166 -1.88 -18.50 -1.47
CA GLY A 166 -3.18 -17.82 -1.55
C GLY A 166 -3.17 -16.59 -2.46
N GLN A 167 -2.11 -16.44 -3.28
CA GLN A 167 -1.99 -15.39 -4.28
C GLN A 167 -3.16 -15.48 -5.25
N GLY A 168 -4.14 -14.60 -5.12
CA GLY A 168 -5.09 -14.45 -6.21
C GLY A 168 -4.51 -13.58 -7.30
N ASN A 169 -5.16 -13.59 -8.46
CA ASN A 169 -4.57 -13.24 -9.75
C ASN A 169 -4.62 -11.71 -10.03
N HIS A 170 -4.19 -10.91 -9.06
CA HIS A 170 -4.71 -9.56 -8.82
C HIS A 170 -3.78 -8.43 -9.28
N GLY A 171 -3.35 -8.47 -10.54
CA GLY A 171 -2.65 -7.35 -11.18
C GLY A 171 -1.25 -7.04 -10.63
N SER A 172 -0.64 -5.98 -11.17
CA SER A 172 0.69 -5.51 -10.75
C SER A 172 0.61 -4.76 -9.41
N ALA A 173 1.67 -4.85 -8.61
CA ALA A 173 1.80 -4.09 -7.37
C ALA A 173 1.54 -2.58 -7.57
N ILE A 174 0.88 -1.96 -6.60
CA ILE A 174 0.60 -0.52 -6.61
C ILE A 174 1.60 0.18 -5.69
N TYR A 175 2.38 1.09 -6.23
CA TYR A 175 3.41 1.89 -5.54
C TYR A 175 2.95 3.31 -5.23
N SER A 176 1.94 3.81 -5.95
CA SER A 176 1.45 5.16 -5.75
C SER A 176 0.00 5.32 -6.15
N PHE A 177 -0.70 6.23 -5.49
CA PHE A 177 -1.96 6.79 -5.96
C PHE A 177 -1.79 8.26 -6.31
N THR A 178 -2.15 8.64 -7.53
CA THR A 178 -2.41 10.04 -7.89
C THR A 178 -3.88 10.31 -7.59
N VAL A 179 -4.15 11.19 -6.63
CA VAL A 179 -5.48 11.56 -6.17
C VAL A 179 -5.84 12.93 -6.74
N PHE A 180 -7.01 13.02 -7.35
CA PHE A 180 -7.64 14.26 -7.76
C PHE A 180 -8.94 14.45 -6.99
N GLN A 181 -9.09 15.61 -6.36
CA GLN A 181 -10.34 16.01 -5.73
C GLN A 181 -11.02 17.11 -6.56
N THR A 182 -12.33 17.02 -6.66
CA THR A 182 -13.17 18.08 -7.20
C THR A 182 -14.44 18.01 -6.36
N GLY A 183 -14.65 18.96 -5.43
CA GLY A 183 -15.81 18.91 -4.52
C GLY A 183 -15.67 17.76 -3.53
N ASP A 184 -16.75 17.01 -3.39
CA ASP A 184 -16.78 15.71 -2.72
C ASP A 184 -16.36 14.55 -3.64
N HIS A 185 -16.05 14.77 -4.92
CA HIS A 185 -15.66 13.68 -5.83
C HIS A 185 -14.16 13.44 -5.78
N LEU A 186 -13.79 12.16 -5.89
CA LEU A 186 -12.41 11.70 -5.91
C LEU A 186 -12.16 10.84 -7.14
N SER A 187 -10.99 11.02 -7.75
CA SER A 187 -10.43 10.14 -8.76
C SER A 187 -9.03 9.71 -8.33
N PHE A 188 -8.84 8.43 -8.10
CA PHE A 188 -7.54 7.83 -7.85
C PHE A 188 -7.04 7.23 -9.15
N ILE A 189 -5.77 7.42 -9.46
CA ILE A 189 -5.08 6.75 -10.56
C ILE A 189 -3.85 6.07 -9.98
N ASP A 190 -3.75 4.76 -10.09
CA ASP A 190 -2.55 4.05 -9.64
C ASP A 190 -1.40 4.14 -10.65
N ASN A 191 -0.20 3.69 -10.26
CA ASN A 191 0.97 3.63 -11.16
C ASN A 191 0.80 2.67 -12.35
N ASN A 192 -0.23 1.82 -12.34
CA ASN A 192 -0.56 0.94 -13.47
C ASN A 192 -1.53 1.61 -14.45
N GLY A 193 -1.95 2.85 -14.17
CA GLY A 193 -2.89 3.63 -14.98
C GLY A 193 -4.36 3.31 -14.72
N THR A 194 -4.67 2.48 -13.72
CA THR A 194 -6.05 2.14 -13.36
C THR A 194 -6.70 3.29 -12.63
N SER A 195 -7.91 3.66 -13.03
CA SER A 195 -8.70 4.70 -12.40
C SER A 195 -9.78 4.12 -11.47
N TYR A 196 -9.88 4.72 -10.28
CA TYR A 196 -10.92 4.44 -9.28
C TYR A 196 -11.64 5.75 -8.98
N LYS A 197 -12.96 5.72 -8.91
CA LYS A 197 -13.80 6.91 -8.70
C LYS A 197 -14.71 6.73 -7.51
N GLY A 198 -14.96 7.81 -6.80
CA GLY A 198 -15.92 7.83 -5.70
C GLY A 198 -15.95 9.17 -5.01
N LYS A 199 -16.10 9.15 -3.69
CA LYS A 199 -16.39 10.36 -2.92
C LYS A 199 -15.58 10.49 -1.65
N LEU A 200 -15.32 11.73 -1.27
CA LEU A 200 -14.94 12.14 0.07
C LEU A 200 -16.20 12.10 0.94
N GLY A 201 -16.11 11.42 2.08
CA GLY A 201 -17.18 11.32 3.05
C GLY A 201 -17.11 12.41 4.10
N THR A 202 -17.24 12.02 5.37
CA THR A 202 -17.18 12.97 6.48
C THR A 202 -15.76 13.53 6.63
N VAL A 203 -15.67 14.85 6.69
CA VAL A 203 -14.44 15.59 7.04
C VAL A 203 -14.60 16.13 8.44
N ARG A 204 -13.65 15.82 9.33
CA ARG A 204 -13.59 16.32 10.70
C ARG A 204 -12.29 17.08 10.90
N VAL A 205 -12.40 18.27 11.49
CA VAL A 205 -11.23 19.04 11.95
C VAL A 205 -11.31 19.11 13.46
N THR A 206 -10.33 18.53 14.15
CA THR A 206 -10.31 18.54 15.62
C THR A 206 -9.84 19.92 16.10
N GLY A 207 -10.61 20.54 16.99
CA GLY A 207 -10.33 21.90 17.49
C GLY A 207 -10.99 23.01 16.67
N ALA A 208 -11.60 22.68 15.53
CA ALA A 208 -12.42 23.61 14.77
C ALA A 208 -13.81 23.75 15.40
N ARG A 209 -14.33 24.98 15.42
CA ARG A 209 -15.76 25.21 15.64
C ARG A 209 -16.49 25.01 14.29
N PRO A 210 -17.67 24.38 14.26
CA PRO A 210 -18.51 24.39 13.08
C PRO A 210 -18.67 25.84 12.61
N LEU A 211 -18.49 26.09 11.31
CA LEU A 211 -18.98 27.34 10.75
C LEU A 211 -20.50 27.30 10.90
N ASP A 212 -21.02 28.21 11.70
CA ASP A 212 -22.45 28.29 11.94
C ASP A 212 -23.12 28.71 10.62
N GLU A 213 -23.70 27.75 9.90
CA GLU A 213 -24.49 28.02 8.67
C GLU A 213 -25.73 28.89 8.97
N THR A 214 -26.05 29.13 10.24
CA THR A 214 -27.25 29.89 10.65
C THR A 214 -27.11 31.42 10.61
N ALA A 215 -25.97 31.97 10.21
CA ALA A 215 -25.81 33.43 10.11
C ALA A 215 -26.46 34.07 8.85
N ALA A 216 -27.18 33.29 8.02
CA ALA A 216 -27.77 33.76 6.77
C ALA A 216 -29.31 33.84 6.76
N GLU A 217 -29.96 33.87 7.93
CA GLU A 217 -31.39 34.15 8.01
C GLU A 217 -31.61 35.56 8.59
N ASP A 218 -32.37 36.39 7.85
CA ASP A 218 -32.97 37.67 8.28
C ASP A 218 -32.37 39.00 7.78
N SER A 219 -31.78 39.01 6.57
CA SER A 219 -31.88 40.22 5.74
C SER A 219 -31.96 39.80 4.27
N GLY A 220 -33.07 40.11 3.61
CA GLY A 220 -33.36 39.73 2.22
C GLY A 220 -32.47 40.40 1.15
N GLU A 221 -31.20 40.60 1.46
CA GLU A 221 -30.18 41.15 0.59
C GLU A 221 -29.14 40.05 0.34
N LEU A 222 -28.96 39.66 -0.92
CA LEU A 222 -27.90 38.74 -1.33
C LEU A 222 -26.54 39.43 -1.12
N LYS A 223 -26.06 39.45 0.12
CA LYS A 223 -24.65 39.70 0.41
C LYS A 223 -23.88 38.48 -0.11
N GLY A 224 -23.12 38.68 -1.18
CA GLY A 224 -22.00 37.79 -1.50
C GLY A 224 -21.13 37.60 -0.25
N PRO A 225 -20.33 36.51 -0.18
CA PRO A 225 -19.64 36.10 1.04
C PRO A 225 -18.68 37.21 1.51
N ALA A 226 -19.19 38.07 2.37
CA ALA A 226 -18.54 39.26 2.90
C ALA A 226 -18.46 39.17 4.43
N ASP A 227 -18.22 37.96 4.92
CA ASP A 227 -17.67 37.77 6.26
C ASP A 227 -16.54 36.73 6.22
N THR A 228 -15.37 37.21 5.82
CA THR A 228 -14.08 36.51 5.84
C THR A 228 -13.56 36.27 7.27
N THR A 229 -14.39 36.41 8.31
CA THR A 229 -14.06 36.04 9.69
C THR A 229 -14.41 34.59 10.03
N SER A 230 -14.76 33.78 9.02
CA SER A 230 -14.70 32.31 9.09
C SER A 230 -13.35 31.91 9.69
N VAL A 231 -13.33 31.60 10.99
CA VAL A 231 -12.14 31.17 11.72
C VAL A 231 -11.51 30.07 10.90
N LEU A 232 -10.33 30.34 10.34
CA LEU A 232 -9.56 29.35 9.60
C LEU A 232 -9.45 28.14 10.53
N GLN A 233 -10.04 27.03 10.11
CA GLN A 233 -10.11 25.83 10.91
C GLN A 233 -8.70 25.23 10.96
N THR A 234 -7.86 25.72 11.86
CA THR A 234 -6.54 25.16 12.08
C THR A 234 -6.66 23.89 12.91
N GLY A 235 -5.90 22.88 12.54
CA GLY A 235 -5.79 21.67 13.35
C GLY A 235 -5.82 20.38 12.55
N PRO A 236 -5.77 19.25 13.26
CA PRO A 236 -5.73 17.93 12.64
C PRO A 236 -7.02 17.65 11.88
N VAL A 237 -6.88 17.24 10.63
CA VAL A 237 -7.99 16.82 9.77
C VAL A 237 -8.02 15.31 9.66
N VAL A 238 -9.23 14.74 9.67
CA VAL A 238 -9.51 13.38 9.24
C VAL A 238 -10.66 13.42 8.24
N ALA A 239 -10.41 13.01 7.00
CA ALA A 239 -11.41 12.96 5.94
C ALA A 239 -11.59 11.51 5.45
N GLN A 240 -12.79 10.95 5.58
CA GLN A 240 -13.10 9.62 5.09
C GLN A 240 -13.22 9.61 3.56
N PHE A 241 -12.91 8.50 2.91
CA PHE A 241 -13.18 8.34 1.47
C PHE A 241 -13.63 6.91 1.13
N SER A 242 -14.31 6.79 0.00
CA SER A 242 -14.62 5.53 -0.65
C SER A 242 -14.57 5.72 -2.17
N VAL A 243 -13.74 4.93 -2.85
CA VAL A 243 -13.64 4.90 -4.32
C VAL A 243 -13.77 3.46 -4.83
N SER A 244 -14.23 3.31 -6.06
CA SER A 244 -14.38 1.99 -6.69
C SER A 244 -13.91 2.02 -8.15
N GLY A 245 -13.48 0.87 -8.65
CA GLY A 245 -12.94 0.74 -10.00
C GLY A 245 -12.78 -0.72 -10.41
N LYS A 246 -11.94 -0.95 -11.42
CA LYS A 246 -11.54 -2.29 -11.82
C LYS A 246 -10.03 -2.39 -11.95
N SER A 247 -9.38 -3.24 -11.14
CA SER A 247 -7.95 -3.56 -11.26
C SER A 247 -7.78 -4.95 -11.84
N ALA A 248 -6.96 -5.09 -12.88
CA ALA A 248 -6.69 -6.38 -13.54
C ALA A 248 -7.95 -7.21 -13.90
N GLY A 249 -9.07 -6.55 -14.19
CA GLY A 249 -10.35 -7.19 -14.52
C GLY A 249 -11.28 -7.46 -13.33
N TYR A 250 -10.80 -7.35 -12.09
CA TYR A 250 -11.58 -7.51 -10.87
C TYR A 250 -12.20 -6.19 -10.43
N LYS A 251 -13.40 -6.22 -9.88
CA LYS A 251 -13.98 -5.02 -9.25
C LYS A 251 -13.27 -4.77 -7.93
N VAL A 252 -13.00 -3.51 -7.65
CA VAL A 252 -12.27 -3.07 -6.46
C VAL A 252 -13.05 -1.96 -5.77
N SER A 253 -13.08 -1.99 -4.45
CA SER A 253 -13.46 -0.88 -3.57
C SER A 253 -12.26 -0.50 -2.70
N ILE A 254 -11.95 0.79 -2.59
CA ILE A 254 -10.90 1.32 -1.73
C ILE A 254 -11.56 2.25 -0.74
N VAL A 255 -11.44 1.94 0.54
CA VAL A 255 -12.03 2.74 1.63
C VAL A 255 -10.96 3.16 2.60
N GLY A 256 -11.06 4.35 3.17
CA GLY A 256 -10.01 4.83 4.06
C GLY A 256 -10.21 6.24 4.59
N THR A 257 -9.11 6.83 5.02
CA THR A 257 -9.03 8.21 5.49
C THR A 257 -7.82 8.94 4.94
N PHE A 258 -7.99 10.22 4.65
CA PHE A 258 -6.91 11.19 4.59
C PHE A 258 -6.73 11.82 5.97
N THR A 259 -5.49 12.03 6.37
CA THR A 259 -5.12 12.77 7.58
C THR A 259 -4.09 13.83 7.27
N GLY A 260 -4.02 14.87 8.09
CA GLY A 260 -3.03 15.94 7.94
C GLY A 260 -3.34 17.10 8.88
N LEU A 261 -2.79 18.27 8.58
CA LEU A 261 -2.95 19.48 9.38
C LEU A 261 -3.40 20.64 8.48
N ILE A 262 -4.45 21.36 8.85
CA ILE A 262 -4.70 22.69 8.29
C ILE A 262 -3.91 23.71 9.10
N GLU A 263 -3.05 24.46 8.43
CA GLU A 263 -2.29 25.57 9.03
C GLU A 263 -3.10 26.87 9.05
N GLU A 264 -2.59 27.90 9.75
CA GLU A 264 -3.18 29.25 9.76
C GLU A 264 -3.30 29.86 8.36
N SER A 265 -2.51 29.40 7.39
CA SER A 265 -2.63 29.80 5.98
C SER A 265 -3.86 29.22 5.27
N GLY A 266 -4.57 28.29 5.91
CA GLY A 266 -5.62 27.48 5.28
C GLY A 266 -5.09 26.29 4.48
N SER A 267 -3.77 26.12 4.38
CA SER A 267 -3.15 25.04 3.62
C SER A 267 -3.26 23.70 4.35
N PHE A 268 -3.63 22.65 3.62
CA PHE A 268 -3.64 21.28 4.14
C PHE A 268 -2.27 20.61 3.92
N VAL A 269 -1.49 20.48 4.99
CA VAL A 269 -0.10 19.98 4.97
C VAL A 269 0.04 18.65 5.71
N ASN A 270 1.24 18.04 5.64
CA ASN A 270 1.55 16.76 6.28
C ASN A 270 0.53 15.66 5.95
N ARG A 271 0.10 15.66 4.68
CA ARG A 271 -1.00 14.84 4.19
C ARG A 271 -0.57 13.38 4.14
N LYS A 272 -1.40 12.52 4.70
CA LYS A 272 -1.25 11.06 4.68
C LYS A 272 -2.55 10.42 4.24
N ILE A 273 -2.45 9.26 3.63
CA ILE A 273 -3.57 8.41 3.27
C ILE A 273 -3.42 7.07 3.98
N SER A 274 -4.50 6.53 4.51
CA SER A 274 -4.55 5.16 5.02
C SER A 274 -5.86 4.55 4.57
N GLY A 275 -5.84 3.29 4.16
CA GLY A 275 -7.06 2.61 3.76
C GLY A 275 -6.88 1.13 3.55
N THR A 276 -7.97 0.51 3.12
CA THR A 276 -8.05 -0.89 2.73
C THR A 276 -8.50 -0.92 1.27
N PHE A 277 -7.71 -1.56 0.43
CA PHE A 277 -8.11 -1.94 -0.91
C PHE A 277 -8.81 -3.29 -0.80
N ILE A 278 -9.96 -3.45 -1.43
CA ILE A 278 -10.87 -4.58 -1.26
C ILE A 278 -11.28 -5.07 -2.64
N GLU A 279 -11.03 -6.32 -2.96
CA GLU A 279 -11.46 -6.92 -4.21
C GLU A 279 -12.78 -7.68 -4.10
N ASP A 280 -13.53 -7.71 -5.20
CA ASP A 280 -14.72 -8.53 -5.37
C ASP A 280 -14.32 -10.01 -5.37
N GLY A 281 -14.54 -10.67 -4.22
CA GLY A 281 -13.93 -11.95 -3.87
C GLY A 281 -13.48 -12.03 -2.41
N GLY A 282 -13.43 -10.88 -1.72
CA GLY A 282 -13.21 -10.79 -0.27
C GLY A 282 -11.75 -10.59 0.13
N PHE A 283 -10.83 -10.48 -0.84
CA PHE A 283 -9.43 -10.17 -0.55
C PHE A 283 -9.26 -8.71 -0.16
N GLN A 284 -8.41 -8.46 0.83
CA GLN A 284 -8.16 -7.14 1.40
C GLN A 284 -6.67 -6.90 1.64
N ALA A 285 -6.24 -5.65 1.51
CA ALA A 285 -4.87 -5.19 1.68
C ALA A 285 -4.90 -3.76 2.22
N ASP A 286 -4.33 -3.60 3.40
CA ASP A 286 -4.18 -2.29 4.01
C ASP A 286 -2.98 -1.56 3.42
N PHE A 287 -3.09 -0.24 3.31
CA PHE A 287 -2.04 0.62 2.82
C PHE A 287 -1.94 1.91 3.64
N GLN A 288 -0.74 2.48 3.63
CA GLN A 288 -0.45 3.80 4.19
C GLN A 288 0.49 4.54 3.24
N GLY A 289 0.16 5.79 2.93
CA GLY A 289 0.98 6.65 2.09
C GLY A 289 1.10 8.06 2.62
N ILE A 290 2.15 8.74 2.19
CA ILE A 290 2.42 10.17 2.45
C ILE A 290 2.33 10.89 1.12
N ALA A 291 1.74 12.09 1.10
CA ALA A 291 1.73 12.91 -0.10
C ALA A 291 3.15 13.43 -0.41
N ASP A 292 3.57 13.31 -1.66
CA ASP A 292 4.75 14.00 -2.18
C ASP A 292 4.51 15.51 -2.01
N GLN A 293 5.48 16.19 -1.38
CA GLN A 293 5.45 17.65 -1.19
C GLN A 293 5.77 18.40 -2.47
#